data_AF-A0A7K9WVD7-F1
#
_entry.id   AF-A0A7K9WVD7-F1
#
_cell.length_a   1.000
_cell.length_b   1.000
_cell.length_c   1.000
_cell.angle_alpha   90.00
_cell.angle_beta   90.00
_cell.angle_gamma   90.00
#
_symmetry.space_group_name_H-M   'P 1'
#
loop_
_entity.id
_entity.type
_entity.pdbx_description
1 polymer ?
#
loop_
_entity_poly.entity_id
_entity_poly.type
_entity_poly.pdbx_seq_one_letter_code
_entity_poly.pdbx_strand_id
1 'polypeptide(L)'
;KTAKPTKATVKQQQGKKGPLEMSAKKPVPFLRQVVPVRKKVQRDPRFDDLSGEYKPEIFMKTYSFLDSIKKQEKEMVQKQLKKCRNMEQKEKLQRLLNRMTQQEQAQKKQQKLRERELTLKRQQRELAKQGKKPFFLKKSEKRKLELAEKYAELKRSGKLESFLNKKRKRNAIKDKRHLPSQKNL
;
A
#
# COMPACT_ATOMS: atom_id res chain seq x y z
N LYS A 1 -9.85 68.85 5.21
CA LYS A 1 -11.12 68.57 4.50
C LYS A 1 -10.79 67.80 3.22
N THR A 2 -11.00 66.49 3.18
CA THR A 2 -10.89 65.69 1.95
C THR A 2 -12.26 65.10 1.65
N ALA A 3 -12.89 65.56 0.58
CA ALA A 3 -14.22 65.14 0.17
C ALA A 3 -14.19 63.68 -0.30
N LYS A 4 -15.10 62.84 0.23
CA LYS A 4 -15.34 61.49 -0.30
C LYS A 4 -16.02 61.61 -1.67
N PRO A 5 -15.61 60.82 -2.69
CA PRO A 5 -16.27 60.86 -3.97
C PRO A 5 -17.69 60.32 -3.85
N THR A 6 -18.66 61.12 -4.28
CA THR A 6 -20.07 60.75 -4.40
C THR A 6 -20.19 59.58 -5.38
N LYS A 7 -20.67 58.42 -4.91
CA LYS A 7 -20.97 57.27 -5.77
C LYS A 7 -22.09 57.66 -6.73
N ALA A 8 -21.78 57.69 -8.02
CA ALA A 8 -22.79 57.86 -9.06
C ALA A 8 -23.82 56.72 -8.98
N THR A 9 -25.10 57.07 -9.00
CA THR A 9 -26.23 56.16 -9.10
C THR A 9 -26.11 55.33 -10.37
N VAL A 10 -26.06 54.01 -10.21
CA VAL A 10 -26.05 53.06 -11.34
C VAL A 10 -27.40 53.17 -12.05
N LYS A 11 -27.40 53.64 -13.30
CA LYS A 11 -28.60 53.63 -14.15
C LYS A 11 -29.13 52.20 -14.24
N GLN A 12 -30.43 52.05 -13.99
CA GLN A 12 -31.14 50.77 -13.97
C GLN A 12 -31.17 50.14 -15.37
N GLN A 13 -31.08 48.80 -15.41
CA GLN A 13 -31.05 47.99 -16.62
C GLN A 13 -32.37 48.12 -17.42
N GLN A 14 -32.28 48.41 -18.72
CA GLN A 14 -33.42 48.24 -19.63
C GLN A 14 -33.47 46.78 -20.11
N GLY A 15 -34.14 45.92 -19.33
CA GLY A 15 -34.51 44.56 -19.71
C GLY A 15 -33.45 43.46 -19.49
N LYS A 16 -33.92 42.23 -19.20
CA LYS A 16 -33.09 41.06 -18.82
C LYS A 16 -32.27 40.44 -19.97
N LYS A 17 -32.46 40.86 -21.22
CA LYS A 17 -31.88 40.22 -22.41
C LYS A 17 -31.00 41.15 -23.26
N GLY A 18 -30.65 42.34 -22.75
CA GLY A 18 -29.83 43.33 -23.48
C GLY A 18 -28.39 43.42 -22.98
N PRO A 19 -27.47 43.98 -23.79
CA PRO A 19 -26.11 44.30 -23.34
C PRO A 19 -26.12 45.38 -22.26
N LEU A 20 -25.18 45.29 -21.32
CA LEU A 20 -25.00 46.28 -20.25
C LEU A 20 -24.05 47.38 -20.72
N GLU A 21 -24.51 48.62 -20.66
CA GLU A 21 -23.64 49.79 -20.86
C GLU A 21 -22.61 49.88 -19.74
N MET A 22 -21.32 49.89 -20.10
CA MET A 22 -20.21 50.12 -19.17
C MET A 22 -19.44 51.39 -19.56
N SER A 23 -18.95 52.12 -18.56
CA SER A 23 -18.16 53.32 -18.80
C SER A 23 -16.80 52.97 -19.42
N ALA A 24 -16.44 53.64 -20.52
CA ALA A 24 -15.14 53.50 -21.19
C ALA A 24 -13.94 53.89 -20.30
N LYS A 25 -14.19 54.58 -19.18
CA LYS A 25 -13.15 54.96 -18.19
C LYS A 25 -12.75 53.81 -17.27
N LYS A 26 -13.47 52.68 -17.29
CA LYS A 26 -13.13 51.50 -16.49
C LYS A 26 -12.14 50.64 -17.28
N PRO A 27 -10.87 50.51 -16.84
CA PRO A 27 -9.91 49.65 -17.51
C PRO A 27 -10.34 48.19 -17.40
N VAL A 28 -10.14 47.42 -18.48
CA VAL A 28 -10.42 45.98 -18.48
C VAL A 28 -9.38 45.29 -17.59
N PRO A 29 -9.78 44.44 -16.63
CA PRO A 29 -8.81 43.71 -15.81
C PRO A 29 -8.00 42.74 -16.69
N PHE A 30 -6.68 42.72 -16.48
CA PHE A 30 -5.77 41.84 -17.24
C PHE A 30 -6.08 40.36 -17.02
N LEU A 31 -6.49 39.97 -15.82
CA LEU A 31 -6.95 38.61 -15.51
C LEU A 31 -8.47 38.54 -15.56
N ARG A 32 -8.98 37.58 -16.33
CA ARG A 32 -10.40 37.22 -16.34
C ARG A 32 -10.79 36.63 -14.98
N GLN A 33 -11.87 37.13 -14.38
CA GLN A 33 -12.46 36.52 -13.19
C GLN A 33 -13.07 35.16 -13.57
N VAL A 34 -12.41 34.06 -13.19
CA VAL A 34 -12.93 32.71 -13.36
C VAL A 34 -13.95 32.44 -12.26
N VAL A 35 -15.23 32.41 -12.62
CA VAL A 35 -16.30 31.97 -11.70
C VAL A 35 -16.17 30.45 -11.55
N PRO A 36 -15.92 29.91 -10.34
CA PRO A 36 -15.83 28.47 -10.14
C PRO A 36 -17.21 27.85 -10.37
N VAL A 37 -17.39 27.19 -11.51
CA VAL A 37 -18.58 26.40 -11.78
C VAL A 37 -18.52 25.13 -10.92
N ARG A 38 -19.54 24.88 -10.10
CA ARG A 38 -19.68 23.62 -9.37
C ARG A 38 -19.93 22.49 -10.36
N LYS A 39 -18.85 21.80 -10.77
CA LYS A 39 -18.94 20.63 -11.63
C LYS A 39 -19.51 19.46 -10.81
N LYS A 40 -20.54 18.80 -11.33
CA LYS A 40 -21.03 17.54 -10.76
C LYS A 40 -19.99 16.46 -11.06
N VAL A 41 -19.21 16.09 -10.05
CA VAL A 41 -18.26 14.98 -10.14
C VAL A 41 -19.03 13.69 -9.88
N GLN A 42 -19.02 12.76 -10.84
CA GLN A 42 -19.51 11.40 -10.61
C GLN A 42 -18.56 10.72 -9.62
N ARG A 43 -19.09 10.24 -8.49
CA ARG A 43 -18.30 9.57 -7.45
C ARG A 43 -18.43 8.07 -7.65
N ASP A 44 -17.31 7.39 -7.85
CA ASP A 44 -17.25 5.93 -7.83
C ASP A 44 -16.94 5.51 -6.39
N PRO A 45 -17.83 4.80 -5.69
CA PRO A 45 -17.62 4.41 -4.30
C PRO A 45 -16.36 3.55 -4.09
N ARG A 46 -15.80 2.95 -5.15
CA ARG A 46 -14.51 2.23 -5.07
C ARG A 46 -13.31 3.16 -4.96
N PHE A 47 -13.45 4.38 -5.47
CA PHE A 47 -12.37 5.37 -5.61
C PHE A 47 -12.69 6.70 -4.92
N ASP A 48 -13.81 6.79 -4.20
CA ASP A 48 -14.21 7.98 -3.46
C ASP A 48 -13.67 7.91 -2.04
N ASP A 49 -12.91 8.93 -1.64
CA ASP A 49 -12.28 9.03 -0.32
C ASP A 49 -13.29 8.94 0.84
N LEU A 50 -14.56 9.29 0.59
CA LEU A 50 -15.65 9.18 1.56
C LEU A 50 -16.12 7.75 1.83
N SER A 51 -15.76 6.78 0.98
CA SER A 51 -16.22 5.39 1.10
C SER A 51 -15.42 4.56 2.13
N GLY A 52 -14.43 5.19 2.78
CA GLY A 52 -13.66 4.60 3.88
C GLY A 52 -12.38 3.89 3.45
N GLU A 53 -11.61 3.44 4.43
CA GLU A 53 -10.28 2.85 4.22
C GLU A 53 -10.32 1.31 4.14
N TYR A 54 -9.39 0.76 3.35
CA TYR A 54 -9.19 -0.68 3.26
C TYR A 54 -8.75 -1.27 4.61
N LYS A 55 -9.64 -2.07 5.21
CA LYS A 55 -9.36 -2.84 6.43
C LYS A 55 -9.10 -4.31 6.07
N PRO A 56 -7.84 -4.78 6.13
CA PRO A 56 -7.50 -6.12 5.70
C PRO A 56 -8.19 -7.22 6.51
N GLU A 57 -8.53 -6.96 7.78
CA GLU A 57 -9.21 -7.93 8.65
C GLU A 57 -10.64 -8.21 8.19
N ILE A 58 -11.37 -7.16 7.81
CA ILE A 58 -12.74 -7.27 7.30
C ILE A 58 -12.69 -7.98 5.96
N PHE A 59 -11.81 -7.54 5.06
CA PHE A 59 -11.66 -8.13 3.73
C PHE A 59 -11.37 -9.64 3.78
N MET A 60 -10.44 -10.07 4.65
CA MET A 60 -10.13 -11.51 4.79
C MET A 60 -11.31 -12.32 5.31
N LYS A 61 -12.19 -11.73 6.13
CA LYS A 61 -13.40 -12.40 6.63
C LYS A 61 -14.50 -12.45 5.55
N THR A 62 -14.81 -11.30 4.96
CA THR A 62 -15.87 -11.15 3.96
C THR A 62 -15.59 -11.94 2.70
N TYR A 63 -14.32 -12.02 2.29
CA TYR A 63 -13.89 -12.73 1.09
C TYR A 63 -13.11 -14.01 1.39
N SER A 64 -13.38 -14.64 2.53
CA SER A 64 -12.75 -15.91 2.94
C SER A 64 -12.96 -17.04 1.91
N PHE A 65 -14.08 -17.03 1.19
CA PHE A 65 -14.39 -17.98 0.12
C PHE A 65 -13.39 -17.92 -1.06
N LEU A 66 -12.67 -16.81 -1.26
CA LEU A 66 -11.67 -16.73 -2.32
C LEU A 66 -10.51 -17.71 -2.09
N ASP A 67 -10.25 -18.12 -0.85
CA ASP A 67 -9.17 -19.05 -0.55
C ASP A 67 -9.50 -20.47 -1.07
N SER A 68 -10.77 -20.88 -1.08
CA SER A 68 -11.18 -22.17 -1.67
C SER A 68 -11.09 -22.14 -3.20
N ILE A 69 -11.53 -21.05 -3.83
CA ILE A 69 -11.44 -20.84 -5.28
C ILE A 69 -9.98 -20.87 -5.73
N LYS A 70 -9.10 -20.09 -5.09
CA LYS A 70 -7.66 -20.06 -5.41
C LYS A 70 -7.01 -21.44 -5.27
N LYS A 71 -7.43 -22.24 -4.28
CA LYS A 71 -6.93 -23.61 -4.11
C LYS A 71 -7.36 -24.49 -5.29
N GLN A 72 -8.62 -24.43 -5.70
CA GLN A 72 -9.13 -25.17 -6.86
C GLN A 72 -8.43 -24.75 -8.16
N GLU A 73 -8.24 -23.45 -8.39
CA GLU A 73 -7.49 -22.92 -9.55
C GLU A 73 -6.06 -23.45 -9.58
N LYS A 74 -5.38 -23.46 -8.43
CA LYS A 74 -4.02 -23.99 -8.31
C LYS A 74 -3.96 -25.47 -8.64
N GLU A 75 -4.93 -26.26 -8.17
CA GLU A 75 -5.05 -27.69 -8.50
C GLU A 75 -5.32 -27.90 -10.00
N MET A 76 -6.14 -27.04 -10.62
CA MET A 76 -6.41 -27.07 -12.06
C MET A 76 -5.13 -26.81 -12.86
N VAL A 77 -4.35 -25.78 -12.50
CA VAL A 77 -3.06 -25.47 -13.15
C VAL A 77 -2.08 -26.63 -12.98
N GLN A 78 -2.02 -27.28 -11.81
CA GLN A 78 -1.19 -28.47 -11.61
C GLN A 78 -1.62 -29.64 -12.50
N LYS A 79 -2.93 -29.89 -12.63
CA LYS A 79 -3.46 -30.93 -13.53
C LYS A 79 -3.12 -30.63 -14.99
N GLN A 80 -3.27 -29.38 -15.43
CA GLN A 80 -2.89 -28.96 -16.79
C GLN A 80 -1.39 -29.14 -17.03
N LEU A 81 -0.54 -28.76 -16.07
CA LEU A 81 0.91 -28.91 -16.16
C LEU A 81 1.34 -30.38 -16.36
N LYS A 82 0.64 -31.33 -15.71
CA LYS A 82 0.88 -32.77 -15.87
C LYS A 82 0.46 -33.30 -17.24
N LYS A 83 -0.59 -32.74 -17.84
CA LYS A 83 -1.13 -33.17 -19.14
C LYS A 83 -0.44 -32.51 -20.33
N CYS A 84 0.16 -31.34 -20.13
CA CYS A 84 0.71 -30.52 -21.21
C CYS A 84 1.99 -31.16 -21.78
N ARG A 85 1.99 -31.41 -23.09
CA ARG A 85 3.14 -31.92 -23.85
C ARG A 85 3.98 -30.79 -24.48
N ASN A 86 3.35 -29.67 -24.81
CA ASN A 86 4.03 -28.51 -25.41
C ASN A 86 4.94 -27.82 -24.37
N MET A 87 6.22 -27.67 -24.69
CA MET A 87 7.23 -27.10 -23.80
C MET A 87 6.97 -25.63 -23.44
N GLU A 88 6.58 -24.79 -24.40
CA GLU A 88 6.32 -23.37 -24.12
C GLU A 88 5.12 -23.17 -23.19
N GLN A 89 4.06 -23.95 -23.42
CA GLN A 89 2.86 -23.91 -22.58
C GLN A 89 3.16 -24.46 -21.18
N LYS A 90 3.97 -25.52 -21.08
CA LYS A 90 4.43 -26.08 -19.81
C LYS A 90 5.23 -25.05 -19.00
N GLU A 91 6.13 -24.30 -19.63
CA GLU A 91 6.84 -23.21 -18.95
C GLU A 91 5.90 -22.11 -18.46
N LYS A 92 4.94 -21.68 -19.30
CA LYS A 92 3.94 -20.67 -18.92
C LYS A 92 3.14 -21.13 -17.70
N LEU A 93 2.67 -22.37 -17.70
CA LEU A 93 1.93 -22.97 -16.58
C LEU A 93 2.80 -23.09 -15.32
N GLN A 94 4.07 -23.47 -15.46
CA GLN A 94 4.99 -23.56 -14.32
C GLN A 94 5.28 -22.19 -13.70
N ARG A 95 5.46 -21.15 -14.53
CA ARG A 95 5.61 -19.75 -14.08
C ARG A 95 4.35 -19.28 -13.36
N LEU A 96 3.17 -19.61 -13.87
CA LEU A 96 1.89 -19.29 -13.23
C LEU A 96 1.77 -19.97 -11.86
N LEU A 97 2.05 -21.28 -11.78
CA LEU A 97 2.01 -22.03 -10.52
C LEU A 97 2.99 -21.46 -9.49
N ASN A 98 4.20 -21.08 -9.91
CA ASN A 98 5.19 -20.44 -9.06
C ASN A 98 4.67 -19.08 -8.54
N ARG A 99 4.00 -18.29 -9.38
CA ARG A 99 3.40 -17.02 -8.96
C ARG A 99 2.29 -17.24 -7.91
N MET A 100 1.39 -18.19 -8.15
CA MET A 100 0.31 -18.51 -7.21
C MET A 100 0.85 -18.98 -5.85
N THR A 101 1.86 -19.86 -5.86
CA THR A 101 2.49 -20.35 -4.62
C THR A 101 3.21 -19.23 -3.87
N GLN A 102 3.91 -18.33 -4.56
CA GLN A 102 4.57 -17.18 -3.94
C GLN A 102 3.56 -16.20 -3.31
N GLN A 103 2.46 -15.90 -4.01
CA GLN A 103 1.39 -15.05 -3.49
C GLN A 103 0.75 -15.66 -2.23
N GLU A 104 0.45 -16.96 -2.24
CA GLU A 104 -0.10 -17.68 -1.09
C GLU A 104 0.87 -17.63 0.11
N GLN A 105 2.17 -17.87 -0.12
CA GLN A 105 3.19 -17.80 0.93
C GLN A 105 3.33 -16.38 1.49
N ALA A 106 3.29 -15.35 0.62
CA ALA A 106 3.36 -13.96 1.04
C ALA A 106 2.15 -13.58 1.91
N GLN A 107 0.94 -13.97 1.50
CA GLN A 107 -0.30 -13.75 2.26
C GLN A 107 -0.22 -14.43 3.63
N LYS A 108 0.16 -15.71 3.69
CA LYS A 108 0.34 -16.45 4.95
C LYS A 108 1.37 -15.80 5.88
N LYS A 109 2.48 -15.31 5.32
CA LYS A 109 3.49 -14.58 6.10
C LYS A 109 2.92 -13.29 6.70
N GLN A 110 2.18 -12.51 5.92
CA GLN A 110 1.54 -11.28 6.40
C GLN A 110 0.49 -11.57 7.48
N GLN A 111 -0.31 -12.62 7.33
CA GLN A 111 -1.27 -13.07 8.33
C GLN A 111 -0.58 -13.44 9.64
N LYS A 112 0.47 -14.27 9.60
CA LYS A 112 1.27 -14.62 10.79
C LYS A 112 1.84 -13.41 11.51
N LEU A 113 2.37 -12.43 10.76
CA LEU A 113 2.90 -11.19 11.35
C LEU A 113 1.79 -10.40 12.06
N ARG A 114 0.62 -10.27 11.42
CA ARG A 114 -0.53 -9.60 12.01
C ARG A 114 -1.04 -10.32 13.25
N GLU A 115 -1.17 -11.64 13.21
CA GLU A 115 -1.57 -12.45 14.36
C GLU A 115 -0.64 -12.24 15.55
N ARG A 116 0.69 -12.27 15.33
CA ARG A 116 1.68 -11.98 16.38
C ARG A 116 1.54 -10.58 16.95
N GLU A 117 1.29 -9.58 16.11
CA GLU A 117 1.07 -8.22 16.60
C GLU A 117 -0.21 -8.13 17.45
N LEU A 118 -1.28 -8.80 17.01
CA LEU A 118 -2.54 -8.86 17.73
C LEU A 118 -2.41 -9.59 19.08
N THR A 119 -1.69 -10.71 19.14
CA THR A 119 -1.46 -11.44 20.39
C THR A 119 -0.66 -10.60 21.38
N LEU A 120 0.41 -9.93 20.93
CA LEU A 120 1.18 -9.01 21.78
C LEU A 120 0.31 -7.86 22.30
N LYS A 121 -0.52 -7.26 21.44
CA LYS A 121 -1.47 -6.20 21.84
C LYS A 121 -2.54 -6.71 22.83
N ARG A 122 -2.94 -7.98 22.75
CA ARG A 122 -3.89 -8.58 23.70
C ARG A 122 -3.23 -8.80 25.06
N GLN A 123 -2.05 -9.41 25.08
CA GLN A 123 -1.27 -9.62 26.30
C GLN A 123 -0.96 -8.30 27.03
N GLN A 124 -0.57 -7.26 26.29
CA GLN A 124 -0.35 -5.93 26.88
C GLN A 124 -1.62 -5.34 27.49
N ARG A 125 -2.78 -5.51 26.83
CA ARG A 125 -4.07 -5.06 27.35
C ARG A 125 -4.45 -5.81 28.64
N GLU A 126 -4.16 -7.11 28.72
CA GLU A 126 -4.42 -7.91 29.93
C GLU A 126 -3.52 -7.48 31.09
N LEU A 127 -2.22 -7.25 30.84
CA LEU A 127 -1.31 -6.72 31.87
C LEU A 127 -1.74 -5.33 32.35
N ALA A 128 -2.20 -4.47 31.43
CA ALA A 128 -2.72 -3.16 31.77
C ALA A 128 -3.99 -3.25 32.64
N LYS A 129 -4.89 -4.19 32.34
CA LYS A 129 -6.08 -4.46 33.18
C LYS A 129 -5.70 -4.93 34.59
N GLN A 130 -4.57 -5.63 34.74
CA GLN A 130 -4.02 -6.03 36.04
C GLN A 130 -3.31 -4.86 36.77
N GLY A 131 -3.29 -3.64 36.21
CA GLY A 131 -2.63 -2.48 36.79
C GLY A 131 -1.13 -2.39 36.51
N LYS A 132 -0.54 -3.32 35.74
CA LYS A 132 0.86 -3.25 35.33
C LYS A 132 1.03 -2.19 34.24
N LYS A 133 2.16 -1.48 34.26
CA LYS A 133 2.47 -0.45 33.26
C LYS A 133 2.56 -1.06 31.85
N PRO A 134 1.80 -0.55 30.86
CA PRO A 134 1.89 -1.04 29.48
C PRO A 134 3.31 -0.87 28.94
N PHE A 135 3.90 -1.97 28.45
CA PHE A 135 5.25 -1.97 27.88
C PHE A 135 5.21 -2.25 26.37
N PHE A 136 5.72 -1.31 25.56
CA PHE A 136 5.77 -1.44 24.12
C PHE A 136 7.19 -1.81 23.66
N LEU A 137 7.34 -3.02 23.11
CA LEU A 137 8.61 -3.50 22.54
C LEU A 137 9.13 -2.54 21.47
N LYS A 138 10.43 -2.22 21.54
CA LYS A 138 11.10 -1.42 20.52
C LYS A 138 11.11 -2.16 19.19
N LYS A 139 11.18 -1.42 18.07
CA LYS A 139 11.26 -2.01 16.72
C LYS A 139 12.46 -2.96 16.57
N SER A 140 13.59 -2.66 17.22
CA SER A 140 14.79 -3.50 17.23
C SER A 140 14.57 -4.82 17.97
N GLU A 141 13.88 -4.80 19.11
CA GLU A 141 13.55 -5.99 19.90
C GLU A 141 12.58 -6.90 19.15
N LYS A 142 11.55 -6.33 18.51
CA LYS A 142 10.63 -7.07 17.64
C LYS A 142 11.39 -7.82 16.53
N ARG A 143 12.35 -7.15 15.87
CA ARG A 143 13.21 -7.79 14.86
C ARG A 143 14.08 -8.91 15.43
N LYS A 144 14.59 -8.77 16.66
CA LYS A 144 15.36 -9.84 17.32
C LYS A 144 14.48 -11.07 17.58
N LEU A 145 13.25 -10.88 18.05
CA LEU A 145 12.27 -11.96 18.25
C LEU A 145 11.93 -12.65 16.93
N GLU A 146 11.59 -11.90 15.89
CA GLU A 146 11.32 -12.44 14.55
C GLU A 146 12.52 -13.24 13.99
N LEU A 147 13.74 -12.74 14.20
CA LEU A 147 14.96 -13.45 13.79
C LEU A 147 15.15 -14.74 14.59
N ALA A 148 14.95 -14.72 15.91
CA ALA A 148 15.07 -15.89 16.76
C ALA A 148 14.10 -17.00 16.34
N GLU A 149 12.83 -16.65 16.10
CA GLU A 149 11.82 -17.59 15.60
C GLU A 149 12.21 -18.15 14.23
N LYS A 150 12.68 -17.30 13.31
CA LYS A 150 13.14 -17.74 11.98
C LYS A 150 14.33 -18.71 12.09
N TYR A 151 15.26 -18.45 12.99
CA TYR A 151 16.39 -19.35 13.23
C TYR A 151 15.92 -20.68 13.83
N ALA A 152 14.95 -20.67 14.75
CA ALA A 152 14.34 -21.88 15.29
C ALA A 152 13.63 -22.69 14.20
N GLU A 153 12.84 -22.04 13.33
CA GLU A 153 12.19 -22.69 12.18
C GLU A 153 13.22 -23.32 11.22
N LEU A 154 14.29 -22.60 10.89
CA LEU A 154 15.36 -23.12 10.02
C LEU A 154 16.16 -24.26 10.65
N LYS A 155 16.34 -24.23 11.97
CA LYS A 155 16.96 -25.32 12.73
C LYS A 155 16.08 -26.57 12.68
N ARG A 156 14.77 -26.42 12.94
CA ARG A 156 13.78 -27.51 12.81
C ARG A 156 13.73 -28.09 11.39
N SER A 157 13.85 -27.24 10.37
CA SER A 157 13.83 -27.69 8.97
C SER A 157 15.17 -28.22 8.45
N GLY A 158 16.25 -28.23 9.26
CA GLY A 158 17.59 -28.62 8.84
C GLY A 158 18.28 -27.69 7.82
N LYS A 159 17.73 -26.49 7.57
CA LYS A 159 18.23 -25.56 6.52
C LYS A 159 19.10 -24.43 7.09
N LEU A 160 19.42 -24.50 8.38
CA LEU A 160 20.15 -23.47 9.11
C LEU A 160 21.55 -23.21 8.53
N GLU A 161 22.34 -24.26 8.33
CA GLU A 161 23.71 -24.14 7.80
C GLU A 161 23.73 -23.52 6.40
N SER A 162 22.84 -23.97 5.51
CA SER A 162 22.70 -23.38 4.17
C SER A 162 22.35 -21.89 4.24
N PHE A 163 21.45 -21.50 5.16
CA PHE A 163 21.09 -20.11 5.37
C PHE A 163 22.27 -19.27 5.89
N LEU A 164 23.01 -19.79 6.87
CA LEU A 164 24.20 -19.14 7.42
C LEU A 164 25.29 -19.00 6.36
N ASN A 165 25.56 -20.04 5.56
CA ASN A 165 26.51 -19.99 4.47
C ASN A 165 26.14 -18.94 3.42
N LYS A 166 24.86 -18.87 3.02
CA LYS A 166 24.37 -17.82 2.11
C LYS A 166 24.46 -16.41 2.73
N LYS A 167 24.34 -16.29 4.06
CA LYS A 167 24.48 -15.02 4.79
C LYS A 167 25.94 -14.60 4.86
N ARG A 168 26.85 -15.53 5.22
CA ARG A 168 28.32 -15.34 5.21
C ARG A 168 28.81 -14.89 3.84
N LYS A 169 28.43 -15.59 2.76
CA LYS A 169 28.77 -15.19 1.37
C LYS A 169 28.29 -13.79 1.02
N ARG A 170 27.04 -13.43 1.36
CA ARG A 170 26.50 -12.09 1.08
C ARG A 170 27.19 -10.99 1.89
N ASN A 171 27.59 -11.26 3.12
CA ASN A 171 28.37 -10.32 3.93
C ASN A 171 29.77 -10.15 3.35
N ALA A 172 30.48 -11.23 3.05
CA ALA A 172 31.81 -11.17 2.45
C ALA A 172 31.84 -10.37 1.13
N ILE A 173 30.81 -10.49 0.28
CA ILE A 173 30.70 -9.67 -0.94
C ILE A 173 30.55 -8.17 -0.63
N LYS A 174 29.81 -7.82 0.44
CA LYS A 174 29.67 -6.42 0.86
C LYS A 174 30.97 -5.90 1.46
N ASP A 175 31.61 -6.69 2.31
CA ASP A 175 32.88 -6.34 2.95
C ASP A 175 33.98 -6.15 1.90
N LYS A 176 33.99 -6.99 0.84
CA LYS A 176 34.90 -6.85 -0.31
C LYS A 176 34.76 -5.49 -1.02
N ARG A 177 33.59 -4.84 -1.02
CA ARG A 177 33.42 -3.51 -1.61
C ARG A 177 34.15 -2.41 -0.82
N HIS A 178 34.40 -2.64 0.46
CA HIS A 178 35.11 -1.72 1.34
C HIS A 178 36.61 -2.00 1.44
N LEU A 179 37.09 -3.09 0.83
CA LEU A 179 38.51 -3.37 0.73
C LEU A 179 39.11 -2.58 -0.44
N PRO A 180 40.33 -2.04 -0.29
CA PRO A 180 41.03 -1.40 -1.40
C PRO A 180 41.19 -2.42 -2.54
N SER A 181 40.72 -2.04 -3.73
CA SER A 181 40.97 -2.83 -4.94
C SER A 181 42.44 -2.74 -5.25
N GLN A 182 43.17 -3.87 -5.24
CA GLN A 182 44.46 -3.94 -5.91
C GLN A 182 44.20 -3.71 -7.40
N LYS A 183 44.35 -2.46 -7.84
CA LYS A 183 44.56 -2.13 -9.25
C LYS A 183 46.01 -2.54 -9.51
N ASN A 184 46.21 -3.71 -10.09
CA ASN A 184 47.55 -4.15 -10.46
C ASN A 184 48.13 -3.19 -11.52
N LEU A 185 49.42 -2.86 -11.36
CA LEU A 185 50.32 -2.43 -12.43
C LEU A 185 50.36 -3.49 -13.54
#